data_AF-A0A374AVH8-F1
#
_entry.id   AF-A0A374AVH8-F1
#
_cell.length_a   1.000
_cell.length_b   1.000
_cell.length_c   1.000
_cell.angle_alpha   90.00
_cell.angle_beta   90.00
_cell.angle_gamma   90.00
#
_symmetry.space_group_name_H-M   'P 1'
#
loop_
_entity.id
_entity.type
_entity.pdbx_description
1 polymer ?
#
loop_
_entity_poly.entity_id
_entity_poly.type
_entity_poly.pdbx_seq_one_letter_code
_entity_poly.pdbx_strand_id
1 'polypeptide(L)'
;MSKMAEMAQTIEELRTAAASINAAADWLYQQFSGDDNSKQQHFKSAAKKEEPKPEIKLEDVRAVLAEKSRAGHTAEVRTLLQKYGAAKLSAVDPANYEALLKDAEVIGNGS
;
A
#
# COMPACT_ATOMS: atom_id res chain seq x y z
N MET A 1 11.65 26.54 37.91
CA MET A 1 11.92 26.28 36.49
C MET A 1 10.83 26.96 35.68
N SER A 2 11.16 27.59 34.55
CA SER A 2 10.17 28.28 33.71
C SER A 2 9.27 27.27 33.03
N LYS A 3 7.96 27.56 32.88
CA LYS A 3 7.00 26.73 32.12
C LYS A 3 7.51 26.36 30.72
N MET A 4 8.32 27.23 30.12
CA MET A 4 8.94 26.98 28.80
C MET A 4 9.96 25.84 28.83
N ALA A 5 10.70 25.68 29.92
CA ALA A 5 11.69 24.61 30.06
C ALA A 5 11.00 23.24 30.22
N GLU A 6 9.91 23.20 30.99
CA GLU A 6 9.09 22.00 31.17
C GLU A 6 8.39 21.58 29.87
N MET A 7 7.95 22.55 29.08
CA MET A 7 7.36 22.30 27.75
C MET A 7 8.41 21.78 26.75
N ALA A 8 9.63 22.32 26.77
CA ALA A 8 10.70 21.82 25.92
C ALA A 8 11.10 20.39 26.28
N GLN A 9 11.16 20.07 27.58
CA GLN A 9 11.47 18.72 28.06
C GLN A 9 10.41 17.71 27.64
N THR A 10 9.13 18.05 27.79
CA THR A 10 8.03 17.15 27.37
C THR A 10 8.00 16.93 25.86
N ILE A 11 8.38 17.93 25.06
CA ILE A 11 8.54 17.76 23.60
C ILE A 11 9.69 16.80 23.27
N GLU A 12 10.81 16.91 23.98
CA GLU A 12 11.98 16.04 23.78
C GLU A 12 11.67 14.58 24.19
N GLU A 13 10.98 14.40 25.30
CA GLU A 13 10.50 13.08 25.76
C GLU A 13 9.53 12.46 24.75
N LEU A 14 8.61 13.26 24.20
CA LEU A 14 7.68 12.80 23.17
C LEU A 14 8.41 12.37 21.89
N ARG A 15 9.43 13.14 21.48
CA ARG A 15 10.27 12.80 20.32
C ARG A 15 11.06 11.51 20.55
N THR A 16 11.61 11.33 21.75
CA THR A 16 12.36 10.13 22.12
C THR A 16 11.45 8.90 22.17
N ALA A 17 10.23 9.04 22.69
CA ALA A 17 9.23 7.97 22.70
C ALA A 17 8.85 7.57 21.27
N ALA A 18 8.63 8.54 20.38
CA ALA A 18 8.34 8.27 18.97
C ALA A 18 9.49 7.53 18.27
N ALA A 19 10.75 7.94 18.52
CA ALA A 19 11.92 7.25 17.98
C ALA A 19 12.02 5.80 18.46
N SER A 20 11.71 5.56 19.74
CA SER A 20 11.70 4.23 20.35
C SER A 20 10.62 3.33 19.73
N ILE A 21 9.43 3.87 19.48
CA ILE A 21 8.32 3.15 18.84
C ILE A 21 8.68 2.78 17.41
N ASN A 22 9.24 3.70 16.64
CA ASN A 22 9.69 3.42 15.27
C ASN A 22 10.76 2.31 15.25
N ALA A 23 11.74 2.37 16.14
CA ALA A 23 12.78 1.35 16.24
C ALA A 23 12.21 -0.03 16.57
N ALA A 24 11.22 -0.11 17.47
CA ALA A 24 10.53 -1.36 17.79
C ALA A 24 9.72 -1.89 16.60
N ALA A 25 9.04 -1.00 15.86
CA ALA A 25 8.30 -1.37 14.66
C ALA A 25 9.23 -1.89 13.55
N ASP A 26 10.37 -1.22 13.32
CA ASP A 26 11.40 -1.66 12.35
C ASP A 26 11.96 -3.03 12.75
N TRP A 27 12.25 -3.24 14.04
CA TRP A 27 12.74 -4.53 14.52
C TRP A 27 11.71 -5.66 14.32
N LEU A 28 10.43 -5.40 14.63
CA LEU A 28 9.34 -6.35 14.39
C LEU A 28 9.18 -6.64 12.89
N TYR A 29 9.22 -5.60 12.06
CA TYR A 29 9.15 -5.74 10.61
C TYR A 29 10.26 -6.65 10.09
N GLN A 30 11.49 -6.46 10.54
CA GLN A 30 12.62 -7.31 10.15
C GLN A 30 12.51 -8.74 10.68
N GLN A 31 11.93 -8.94 11.86
CA GLN A 31 11.77 -10.27 12.46
C GLN A 31 10.71 -11.11 11.75
N PHE A 32 9.62 -10.48 11.27
CA PHE A 32 8.48 -11.18 10.69
C PHE A 32 8.43 -11.13 9.15
N SER A 33 9.21 -10.25 8.50
CA SER A 33 9.26 -10.15 7.03
C SER A 33 10.30 -11.06 6.38
N GLY A 34 10.64 -12.17 7.05
CA GLY A 34 11.47 -13.29 6.56
C GLY A 34 12.27 -13.05 5.28
N ASP A 35 13.53 -12.62 5.42
CA ASP A 35 14.58 -12.74 4.41
C ASP A 35 14.24 -12.25 2.99
N ASP A 36 13.66 -11.05 2.85
CA ASP A 36 13.69 -10.32 1.58
C ASP A 36 14.52 -9.03 1.74
N ASN A 37 15.83 -9.21 1.55
CA ASN A 37 16.80 -8.14 1.35
C ASN A 37 16.50 -7.40 0.04
N SER A 38 15.46 -6.56 0.02
CA SER A 38 15.27 -5.58 -1.06
C SER A 38 14.30 -4.45 -0.73
N LYS A 39 14.61 -3.63 0.29
CA LYS A 39 14.34 -2.17 0.29
C LYS A 39 14.91 -1.51 1.54
N GLN A 40 16.24 -1.49 1.60
CA GLN A 40 16.87 -0.36 2.26
C GLN A 40 16.65 0.90 1.42
N GLN A 41 16.51 2.01 2.16
CA GLN A 41 16.59 3.39 1.73
C GLN A 41 15.29 4.01 1.25
N HIS A 42 14.65 4.79 2.14
CA HIS A 42 14.16 6.11 1.75
C HIS A 42 14.03 7.02 3.00
N PHE A 43 15.18 7.39 3.57
CA PHE A 43 15.30 8.68 4.26
C PHE A 43 16.28 9.54 3.47
N LYS A 44 15.74 10.50 2.70
CA LYS A 44 16.32 11.84 2.46
C LYS A 44 15.35 12.69 1.63
N SER A 45 14.73 13.62 2.34
CA SER A 45 14.47 15.03 2.02
C SER A 45 14.20 15.49 0.58
N ALA A 46 13.18 16.36 0.50
CA ALA A 46 12.96 17.42 -0.48
C ALA A 46 12.36 17.02 -1.83
N ALA A 47 11.03 16.97 -1.90
CA ALA A 47 10.26 17.88 -2.74
C ALA A 47 8.77 17.64 -2.50
N LYS A 48 8.07 18.75 -2.25
CA LYS A 48 6.63 18.87 -2.28
C LYS A 48 6.07 18.28 -3.58
N LYS A 49 5.39 17.13 -3.49
CA LYS A 49 4.34 16.66 -4.41
C LYS A 49 3.63 15.48 -3.75
N GLU A 50 2.39 15.75 -3.37
CA GLU A 50 1.29 14.83 -3.06
C GLU A 50 1.70 13.38 -2.75
N GLU A 51 1.65 13.00 -1.47
CA GLU A 51 1.48 11.60 -1.09
C GLU A 51 0.18 11.09 -1.73
N PRO A 52 0.19 10.11 -2.65
CA PRO A 52 -1.01 9.34 -2.82
C PRO A 52 -1.12 8.43 -1.59
N LYS A 53 -2.31 8.41 -0.99
CA LYS A 53 -2.78 7.41 -0.01
C LYS A 53 -2.24 6.02 -0.34
N PRO A 54 -2.02 5.12 0.64
CA PRO A 54 -1.49 3.77 0.42
C PRO A 54 -2.13 3.15 -0.83
N GLU A 55 -1.42 3.23 -1.95
CA GLU A 55 -1.96 2.84 -3.24
C GLU A 55 -1.93 1.32 -3.22
N ILE A 56 -3.09 0.69 -3.34
CA ILE A 56 -3.17 -0.71 -3.75
C ILE A 56 -2.22 -0.84 -4.95
N LYS A 57 -1.17 -1.65 -4.81
CA LYS A 57 -0.15 -1.74 -5.85
C LYS A 57 -0.79 -2.25 -7.11
N LEU A 58 -0.69 -1.45 -8.17
CA LEU A 58 -1.23 -1.78 -9.50
C LEU A 58 -0.70 -3.15 -9.98
N GLU A 59 0.49 -3.53 -9.54
CA GLU A 59 1.12 -4.83 -9.79
C GLU A 59 0.30 -6.01 -9.26
N ASP A 60 -0.20 -5.94 -8.03
CA ASP A 60 -0.98 -7.03 -7.41
C ASP A 60 -2.31 -7.21 -8.15
N VAL A 61 -2.98 -6.10 -8.46
CA VAL A 61 -4.24 -6.14 -9.24
C VAL A 61 -4.00 -6.67 -10.65
N ARG A 62 -2.88 -6.29 -11.27
CA ARG A 62 -2.50 -6.78 -12.60
C ARG A 62 -2.21 -8.28 -12.58
N ALA A 63 -1.55 -8.78 -11.53
CA ALA A 63 -1.26 -10.20 -11.38
C ALA A 63 -2.56 -11.01 -11.31
N VAL A 64 -3.51 -10.62 -10.43
CA VAL A 64 -4.80 -11.30 -10.28
C VAL A 64 -5.62 -11.27 -11.58
N LEU A 65 -5.76 -10.12 -12.24
CA LEU A 65 -6.48 -10.05 -13.51
C LEU A 65 -5.81 -10.87 -14.62
N ALA A 66 -4.48 -10.89 -14.65
CA ALA A 66 -3.72 -11.70 -15.62
C ALA A 66 -3.91 -13.20 -15.36
N GLU A 67 -3.92 -13.63 -14.10
CA GLU A 67 -4.23 -14.98 -13.66
C GLU A 67 -5.61 -15.40 -14.18
N LYS A 68 -6.66 -14.58 -13.92
CA LYS A 68 -8.03 -14.87 -14.37
C LYS A 68 -8.16 -14.87 -15.88
N SER A 69 -7.47 -13.96 -16.57
CA SER A 69 -7.42 -13.93 -18.03
C SER A 69 -6.76 -15.21 -18.60
N ARG A 70 -5.66 -15.67 -18.00
CA ARG A 70 -4.98 -16.94 -18.35
C ARG A 70 -5.84 -18.17 -18.06
N ALA A 71 -6.66 -18.13 -17.02
CA ALA A 71 -7.64 -19.16 -16.69
C ALA A 71 -8.83 -19.22 -17.68
N GLY A 72 -8.89 -18.34 -18.68
CA GLY A 72 -9.94 -18.32 -19.70
C GLY A 72 -11.05 -17.30 -19.44
N HIS A 73 -11.07 -16.65 -18.27
CA HIS A 73 -12.08 -15.66 -17.88
C HIS A 73 -11.81 -14.25 -18.44
N THR A 74 -11.15 -14.15 -19.60
CA THR A 74 -10.77 -12.87 -20.20
C THR A 74 -11.98 -11.97 -20.50
N ALA A 75 -13.12 -12.57 -20.87
CA ALA A 75 -14.36 -11.82 -21.11
C ALA A 75 -14.95 -11.21 -19.83
N GLU A 76 -14.91 -11.96 -18.72
CA GLU A 76 -15.38 -11.51 -17.40
C GLU A 76 -14.47 -10.41 -16.85
N VAL A 77 -13.15 -10.58 -16.96
CA VAL A 77 -12.15 -9.56 -16.60
C VAL A 77 -12.38 -8.25 -17.38
N ARG A 78 -12.67 -8.34 -18.69
CA ARG A 78 -12.94 -7.16 -19.52
C ARG A 78 -14.25 -6.47 -19.15
N THR A 79 -15.28 -7.26 -18.86
CA THR A 79 -16.58 -6.75 -18.38
C THR A 79 -16.43 -6.07 -17.04
N LEU A 80 -15.61 -6.63 -16.15
CA LEU A 80 -15.31 -6.06 -14.86
C LEU A 80 -14.62 -4.69 -15.00
N LEU A 81 -13.57 -4.59 -15.81
CA LEU A 81 -12.90 -3.32 -16.09
C LEU A 81 -13.90 -2.27 -16.63
N GLN A 82 -14.79 -2.68 -17.54
CA GLN A 82 -15.82 -1.79 -18.09
C GLN A 82 -16.85 -1.33 -17.04
N LYS A 83 -17.21 -2.19 -16.07
CA LYS A 83 -18.07 -1.82 -14.92
C LYS A 83 -17.46 -0.68 -14.11
N TYR A 84 -16.13 -0.63 -14.02
CA TYR A 84 -15.38 0.47 -13.40
C TYR A 84 -15.04 1.62 -14.37
N GLY A 85 -15.62 1.61 -15.57
CA GLY A 85 -15.47 2.68 -16.56
C GLY A 85 -14.18 2.65 -17.39
N ALA A 86 -13.42 1.56 -17.33
CA ALA A 86 -12.12 1.47 -17.99
C ALA A 86 -12.02 0.27 -18.95
N ALA A 87 -11.25 0.42 -20.01
CA ALA A 87 -10.93 -0.70 -20.91
C ALA A 87 -9.70 -1.51 -20.45
N LYS A 88 -8.88 -0.93 -19.57
CA LYS A 88 -7.59 -1.47 -19.11
C LYS A 88 -7.38 -1.06 -17.66
N LEU A 89 -6.68 -1.89 -16.88
CA LEU A 89 -6.35 -1.60 -15.48
C LEU A 89 -5.63 -0.25 -15.31
N SER A 90 -4.78 0.13 -16.27
CA SER A 90 -4.08 1.43 -16.27
C SER A 90 -4.99 2.65 -16.40
N ALA A 91 -6.26 2.47 -16.76
CA ALA A 91 -7.26 3.53 -16.86
C ALA A 91 -8.31 3.46 -15.73
N VAL A 92 -8.17 2.51 -14.79
CA VAL A 92 -9.01 2.41 -13.60
C VAL A 92 -8.45 3.34 -12.54
N ASP A 93 -9.32 4.10 -11.89
CA ASP A 93 -8.95 4.94 -10.76
C ASP A 93 -8.40 4.08 -9.60
N PRO A 94 -7.23 4.41 -9.00
CA PRO A 94 -6.70 3.69 -7.84
C PRO A 94 -7.69 3.53 -6.69
N ALA A 95 -8.64 4.45 -6.53
CA ALA A 95 -9.71 4.33 -5.53
C ALA A 95 -10.63 3.10 -5.76
N ASN A 96 -10.70 2.61 -6.99
CA ASN A 96 -11.50 1.45 -7.38
C ASN A 96 -10.70 0.14 -7.41
N TYR A 97 -9.37 0.17 -7.22
CA TYR A 97 -8.53 -1.04 -7.27
C TYR A 97 -8.90 -2.07 -6.22
N GLU A 98 -9.24 -1.65 -5.01
CA GLU A 98 -9.63 -2.58 -3.95
C GLU A 98 -10.94 -3.32 -4.29
N ALA A 99 -11.94 -2.58 -4.79
CA ALA A 99 -13.20 -3.16 -5.20
C ALA A 99 -13.02 -4.06 -6.43
N LEU A 100 -12.19 -3.63 -7.38
CA LEU A 100 -11.89 -4.39 -8.59
C LEU A 100 -11.15 -5.68 -8.29
N LEU A 101 -10.20 -5.67 -7.35
CA LEU A 101 -9.48 -6.86 -6.91
C LEU A 101 -10.46 -7.87 -6.29
N LYS A 102 -11.33 -7.44 -5.38
CA LYS A 102 -12.35 -8.29 -4.74
C LYS A 102 -13.26 -8.94 -5.77
N ASP A 103 -13.80 -8.17 -6.72
CA ASP A 103 -14.65 -8.72 -7.78
C ASP A 103 -13.86 -9.66 -8.71
N ALA A 104 -12.57 -9.36 -8.97
CA ALA A 104 -11.71 -10.22 -9.79
C ALA A 104 -11.38 -11.55 -9.12
N GLU A 105 -11.22 -11.60 -7.80
CA GLU A 105 -10.97 -12.83 -7.04
C GLU A 105 -12.15 -13.81 -7.16
N VAL A 106 -13.39 -13.30 -7.21
CA VAL A 106 -14.62 -14.09 -7.34
C VAL A 106 -14.77 -14.70 -8.73
N ILE A 107 -14.20 -14.10 -9.78
CA ILE A 107 -14.22 -14.64 -11.14
C ILE A 107 -13.50 -15.99 -11.15
N GLY A 108 -14.17 -17.05 -11.58
CA GLY A 108 -13.59 -18.40 -11.65
C GLY A 108 -13.38 -19.11 -10.31
N ASN A 109 -13.78 -18.53 -9.17
CA ASN A 109 -13.80 -19.21 -7.87
C ASN A 109 -15.09 -20.00 -7.61
N GLY A 110 -15.95 -20.12 -8.63
CA GLY A 110 -17.09 -21.02 -8.65
C GLY A 110 -16.70 -22.37 -9.25
N SER A 111 -16.14 -23.25 -8.43
CA SER A 111 -16.03 -24.70 -8.68
C SER A 111 -16.13 -25.43 -7.35
#